data_AF-A0A1Y3NIG6-F1
#
_entry.id   AF-A0A1Y3NIG6-F1
#
_cell.length_a   1.000
_cell.length_b   1.000
_cell.length_c   1.000
_cell.angle_alpha   90.00
_cell.angle_beta   90.00
_cell.angle_gamma   90.00
#
_symmetry.space_group_name_H-M   'P 1'
#
loop_
_entity.id
_entity.type
_entity.pdbx_description
1 polymer ?
#
loop_
_entity_poly.entity_id
_entity_poly.type
_entity_poly.pdbx_seq_one_letter_code
_entity_poly.pdbx_strand_id
1 'polypeptide(L)'
;MDFDEKLYNDCMFVLKDPYSIYCNGFGDSVIKGKLKDYQIKIIMEDLKKENYTEKEAIFVITNLAEVAFYVPFFYINFHAYCDDALYYIAGFIKQEGSVNFKIIYALYKSQVDETETKLNINSSRRIIYTIKRYFEQGGLLNEDKEKAYHIKENLNKILKKENKGIEIMEF
;
A
#
# COMPACT_ATOMS: atom_id res chain seq x y z
N MET A 1 -2.41 -31.21 -6.54
CA MET A 1 -2.72 -29.79 -6.82
C MET A 1 -1.38 -29.17 -7.08
N ASP A 2 -1.09 -28.80 -8.33
CA ASP A 2 0.25 -28.35 -8.69
C ASP A 2 0.43 -26.90 -8.26
N PHE A 3 1.28 -26.70 -7.25
CA PHE A 3 1.67 -25.40 -6.76
C PHE A 3 2.78 -24.87 -7.67
N ASP A 4 2.52 -23.76 -8.37
CA ASP A 4 3.54 -23.08 -9.18
C ASP A 4 4.47 -22.28 -8.25
N GLU A 5 5.53 -22.95 -7.81
CA GLU A 5 6.54 -22.40 -6.89
C GLU A 5 7.28 -21.20 -7.49
N LYS A 6 7.48 -21.18 -8.82
CA LYS A 6 8.12 -20.05 -9.50
C LYS A 6 7.23 -18.81 -9.41
N LEU A 7 5.96 -18.95 -9.79
CA LEU A 7 5.02 -17.83 -9.74
C LEU A 7 4.83 -17.31 -8.31
N TYR A 8 4.82 -18.21 -7.32
CA TYR A 8 4.81 -17.84 -5.90
C TYR A 8 6.05 -17.01 -5.51
N ASN A 9 7.25 -17.48 -5.84
CA ASN A 9 8.50 -16.80 -5.52
C ASN A 9 8.59 -15.42 -6.20
N ASP A 10 8.15 -15.33 -7.46
CA ASP A 10 8.08 -14.06 -8.18
C ASP A 10 7.15 -13.07 -7.46
N CYS A 11 5.99 -13.54 -6.98
CA CYS A 11 5.04 -12.70 -6.24
C CYS A 11 5.58 -12.25 -4.88
N MET A 12 6.20 -13.16 -4.12
CA MET A 12 6.82 -12.83 -2.83
C MET A 12 7.99 -11.85 -2.99
N PHE A 13 8.79 -12.01 -4.05
CA PHE A 13 9.83 -11.06 -4.41
C PHE A 13 9.24 -9.68 -4.68
N VAL A 14 8.16 -9.59 -5.49
CA VAL A 14 7.48 -8.32 -5.76
C VAL A 14 7.03 -7.62 -4.49
N LEU A 15 6.43 -8.36 -3.55
CA LEU A 15 5.89 -7.76 -2.34
C LEU A 15 6.97 -7.33 -1.33
N LYS A 16 8.11 -8.02 -1.29
CA LYS A 16 9.18 -7.76 -0.31
C LYS A 16 10.31 -6.87 -0.85
N ASP A 17 10.41 -6.67 -2.16
CA ASP A 17 11.46 -5.83 -2.75
C ASP A 17 11.12 -4.31 -2.61
N PRO A 18 11.96 -3.51 -1.94
CA PRO A 18 11.78 -2.06 -1.79
C PRO A 18 11.83 -1.28 -3.11
N TYR A 19 12.29 -1.90 -4.19
CA TYR A 19 12.39 -1.29 -5.52
C TYR A 19 11.51 -1.98 -6.57
N SER A 20 10.51 -2.76 -6.13
CA SER A 20 9.71 -3.52 -7.07
C SER A 20 8.90 -2.62 -7.99
N ILE A 21 9.27 -2.61 -9.27
CA ILE A 21 8.48 -1.98 -10.35
C ILE A 21 7.45 -2.96 -10.95
N TYR A 22 7.33 -4.17 -10.39
CA TYR A 22 6.61 -5.30 -10.99
C TYR A 22 5.25 -5.60 -10.33
N CYS A 23 4.72 -4.68 -9.51
CA CYS A 23 3.40 -4.81 -8.87
C CYS A 23 2.27 -5.03 -9.90
N ASN A 24 2.40 -4.48 -11.11
CA ASN A 24 1.47 -4.72 -12.21
C ASN A 24 1.43 -6.19 -12.64
N GLY A 25 2.57 -6.89 -12.63
CA GLY A 25 2.68 -8.29 -13.01
C GLY A 25 1.97 -9.23 -12.03
N PHE A 26 2.01 -8.90 -10.74
CA PHE A 26 1.20 -9.58 -9.74
C PHE A 26 -0.29 -9.37 -10.04
N GLY A 27 -0.74 -8.10 -10.13
CA GLY A 27 -2.14 -7.78 -10.39
C GLY A 27 -2.67 -8.46 -11.66
N ASP A 28 -1.89 -8.45 -12.74
CA ASP A 28 -2.18 -9.15 -13.99
C ASP A 28 -2.34 -10.66 -13.80
N SER A 29 -1.51 -11.27 -12.95
CA SER A 29 -1.55 -12.72 -12.68
C SER A 29 -2.81 -13.12 -11.93
N VAL A 30 -3.32 -12.24 -11.06
CA VAL A 30 -4.63 -12.40 -10.41
C VAL A 30 -5.76 -12.30 -11.44
N ILE A 31 -5.78 -11.21 -12.22
CA ILE A 31 -6.86 -10.91 -13.18
C ILE A 31 -6.95 -11.96 -14.28
N LYS A 32 -5.81 -12.47 -14.76
CA LYS A 32 -5.75 -13.51 -15.80
C LYS A 32 -5.98 -14.92 -15.25
N GLY A 33 -6.25 -15.06 -13.95
CA GLY A 33 -6.48 -16.35 -13.29
C GLY A 33 -5.26 -17.28 -13.29
N LYS A 34 -4.06 -16.72 -13.47
CA LYS A 34 -2.79 -17.45 -13.35
C LYS A 34 -2.53 -17.82 -11.89
N LEU A 35 -2.78 -16.87 -10.99
CA LEU A 35 -2.86 -17.14 -9.56
C LEU A 35 -4.25 -17.64 -9.22
N LYS A 36 -4.31 -18.83 -8.63
CA LYS A 36 -5.55 -19.36 -8.04
C LYS A 36 -5.78 -18.77 -6.66
N ASP A 37 -7.04 -18.75 -6.23
CA ASP A 37 -7.45 -18.17 -4.95
C ASP A 37 -6.62 -18.70 -3.75
N TYR A 38 -6.41 -20.01 -3.69
CA TYR A 38 -5.61 -20.62 -2.62
C TYR A 38 -4.14 -20.17 -2.65
N GLN A 39 -3.56 -19.88 -3.82
CA GLN A 39 -2.19 -19.37 -3.94
C GLN A 39 -2.11 -17.93 -3.46
N ILE A 40 -3.10 -17.10 -3.81
CA ILE A 40 -3.22 -15.72 -3.30
C ILE A 40 -3.29 -15.77 -1.78
N LYS A 41 -4.16 -16.62 -1.22
CA LYS A 41 -4.27 -16.82 0.22
C LYS A 41 -2.94 -17.21 0.86
N ILE A 42 -2.22 -18.20 0.29
CA ILE A 42 -0.92 -18.63 0.81
C ILE A 42 0.08 -17.47 0.80
N ILE A 43 0.18 -16.71 -0.30
CA ILE A 43 1.07 -15.54 -0.40
C ILE A 43 0.76 -14.53 0.70
N MET A 44 -0.51 -14.17 0.90
CA MET A 44 -0.91 -13.20 1.93
C MET A 44 -0.69 -13.73 3.35
N GLU A 45 -0.94 -15.02 3.60
CA GLU A 45 -0.65 -15.66 4.88
C GLU A 45 0.84 -15.74 5.19
N ASP A 46 1.69 -15.92 4.17
CA ASP A 46 3.14 -15.98 4.34
C ASP A 46 3.74 -14.62 4.68
N LEU A 47 3.18 -13.51 4.18
CA LEU A 47 3.55 -12.17 4.66
C LEU A 47 3.31 -12.03 6.17
N LYS A 48 2.26 -12.68 6.69
CA LYS A 48 1.91 -12.60 8.12
C LYS A 48 2.78 -13.44 9.05
N LYS A 49 3.69 -14.26 8.51
CA LYS A 49 4.59 -15.09 9.33
C LYS A 49 5.89 -14.38 9.72
N GLU A 50 6.14 -13.22 9.13
CA GLU A 50 7.37 -12.47 9.29
C GLU A 50 7.26 -11.43 10.40
N ASN A 51 8.42 -11.05 10.95
CA ASN A 51 8.56 -9.86 11.78
C ASN A 51 9.22 -8.77 10.95
N TYR A 52 8.54 -7.64 10.79
CA TYR A 52 9.03 -6.54 9.99
C TYR A 52 9.65 -5.45 10.85
N THR A 53 10.77 -4.89 10.40
CA THR A 53 11.11 -3.53 10.79
C THR A 53 10.09 -2.56 10.22
N GLU A 54 9.95 -1.38 10.82
CA GLU A 54 9.06 -0.34 10.32
C GLU A 54 9.35 0.03 8.87
N LYS A 55 10.63 0.04 8.47
CA LYS A 55 11.05 0.33 7.09
C LYS A 55 10.59 -0.76 6.13
N GLU A 56 10.73 -2.02 6.49
CA GLU A 56 10.24 -3.15 5.67
C GLU A 56 8.72 -3.13 5.59
N ALA A 57 8.02 -2.86 6.70
CA ALA A 57 6.57 -2.74 6.72
C ALA A 57 6.07 -1.64 5.77
N ILE A 58 6.74 -0.48 5.72
CA ILE A 58 6.43 0.58 4.75
C ILE A 58 6.52 0.07 3.31
N PHE A 59 7.56 -0.69 2.98
CA PHE A 59 7.71 -1.25 1.63
C PHE A 59 6.61 -2.25 1.29
N VAL A 60 6.32 -3.20 2.18
CA VAL A 60 5.30 -4.22 1.92
C VAL A 60 3.90 -3.60 1.82
N ILE A 61 3.55 -2.64 2.70
CA ILE A 61 2.28 -1.90 2.62
C ILE A 61 2.16 -1.17 1.28
N THR A 62 3.24 -0.50 0.85
CA THR A 62 3.25 0.23 -0.42
C THR A 62 3.05 -0.71 -1.60
N ASN A 63 3.75 -1.84 -1.62
CA ASN A 63 3.64 -2.83 -2.70
C ASN A 63 2.26 -3.47 -2.73
N LEU A 64 1.67 -3.83 -1.58
CA LEU A 64 0.31 -4.34 -1.50
C LEU A 64 -0.72 -3.32 -2.00
N ALA A 65 -0.61 -2.06 -1.60
CA ALA A 65 -1.48 -1.00 -2.09
C ALA A 65 -1.36 -0.81 -3.61
N GLU A 66 -0.15 -0.89 -4.15
CA GLU A 66 0.10 -0.81 -5.60
C GLU A 66 -0.54 -1.99 -6.34
N VAL A 67 -0.35 -3.23 -5.86
CA VAL A 67 -1.00 -4.43 -6.44
C VAL A 67 -2.51 -4.32 -6.38
N ALA A 68 -3.08 -3.92 -5.22
CA ALA A 68 -4.51 -3.77 -5.03
C ALA A 68 -5.11 -2.70 -5.95
N PHE A 69 -4.35 -1.68 -6.33
CA PHE A 69 -4.78 -0.72 -7.35
C PHE A 69 -5.01 -1.37 -8.72
N TYR A 70 -4.21 -2.38 -9.10
CA TYR A 70 -4.37 -3.08 -10.37
C TYR A 70 -5.51 -4.10 -10.35
N VAL A 71 -5.81 -4.70 -9.20
CA VAL A 71 -6.84 -5.75 -9.08
C VAL A 71 -8.23 -5.12 -8.91
N PRO A 72 -9.20 -5.37 -9.82
CA PRO A 72 -10.54 -4.82 -9.71
C PRO A 72 -11.25 -5.21 -8.39
N PHE A 73 -12.11 -4.32 -7.88
CA PHE A 73 -12.80 -4.50 -6.59
C PHE A 73 -13.68 -5.75 -6.50
N PHE A 74 -14.15 -6.29 -7.64
CA PHE A 74 -14.98 -7.50 -7.67
C PHE A 74 -14.19 -8.81 -7.44
N TYR A 75 -12.86 -8.76 -7.41
CA TYR A 75 -12.04 -9.88 -6.92
C TYR A 75 -12.02 -9.88 -5.38
N ILE A 76 -13.18 -10.14 -4.79
CA ILE A 76 -13.45 -9.95 -3.36
C ILE A 76 -12.45 -10.72 -2.48
N ASN A 77 -12.14 -11.97 -2.82
CA ASN A 77 -11.20 -12.78 -2.04
C ASN A 77 -9.78 -12.18 -2.03
N PHE A 78 -9.30 -11.67 -3.18
CA PHE A 78 -8.00 -11.00 -3.22
C PHE A 78 -7.99 -9.81 -2.27
N HIS A 79 -9.00 -8.94 -2.32
CA HIS A 79 -9.08 -7.76 -1.46
C HIS A 79 -9.21 -8.14 0.01
N ALA A 80 -10.00 -9.15 0.36
CA ALA A 80 -10.10 -9.65 1.72
C ALA A 80 -8.75 -10.16 2.27
N TYR A 81 -8.04 -10.99 1.51
CA TYR A 81 -6.72 -11.49 1.94
C TYR A 81 -5.66 -10.37 1.98
N CYS A 82 -5.74 -9.41 1.05
CA CYS A 82 -4.87 -8.24 1.01
C CYS A 82 -5.09 -7.32 2.21
N ASP A 83 -6.35 -7.04 2.56
CA ASP A 83 -6.72 -6.21 3.70
C ASP A 83 -6.30 -6.86 5.02
N ASP A 84 -6.48 -8.17 5.17
CA ASP A 84 -6.00 -8.94 6.32
C ASP A 84 -4.47 -8.86 6.47
N ALA A 85 -3.72 -8.97 5.36
CA ALA A 85 -2.28 -8.82 5.37
C ALA A 85 -1.86 -7.38 5.71
N LEU A 86 -2.50 -6.36 5.12
CA LEU A 86 -2.28 -4.95 5.43
C LEU A 86 -2.51 -4.66 6.92
N TYR A 87 -3.57 -5.22 7.51
CA TYR A 87 -3.87 -5.08 8.93
C TYR A 87 -2.73 -5.61 9.81
N TYR A 88 -2.23 -6.81 9.51
CA TYR A 88 -1.10 -7.39 10.24
C TYR A 88 0.17 -6.53 10.09
N ILE A 89 0.52 -6.15 8.86
CA ILE A 89 1.76 -5.42 8.57
C ILE A 89 1.72 -4.00 9.16
N ALA A 90 0.54 -3.36 9.19
CA ALA A 90 0.37 -2.07 9.84
C ALA A 90 0.70 -2.10 11.34
N GLY A 91 0.64 -3.27 11.98
CA GLY A 91 1.08 -3.47 13.37
C GLY A 91 2.53 -3.08 13.62
N PHE A 92 3.39 -3.14 12.59
CA PHE A 92 4.82 -2.80 12.68
C PHE A 92 5.12 -1.31 12.44
N ILE A 93 4.11 -0.50 12.13
CA ILE A 93 4.25 0.96 12.04
C ILE A 93 4.14 1.57 13.44
N LYS A 94 5.18 2.32 13.85
CA LYS A 94 5.30 2.82 15.23
C LYS A 94 4.39 4.00 15.51
N GLN A 95 3.95 4.72 14.48
CA GLN A 95 3.06 5.85 14.61
C GLN A 95 1.75 5.44 15.33
N GLU A 96 1.35 6.19 16.36
CA GLU A 96 0.13 5.92 17.13
C GLU A 96 -1.15 6.33 16.37
N GLY A 97 -2.17 5.45 16.39
CA GLY A 97 -3.50 5.68 15.81
C GLY A 97 -4.10 4.38 15.27
N SER A 98 -5.22 4.48 14.54
CA SER A 98 -5.84 3.30 13.93
C SER A 98 -4.95 2.66 12.87
N VAL A 99 -5.28 1.42 12.51
CA VAL A 99 -4.63 0.71 11.40
C VAL A 99 -4.70 1.51 10.10
N ASN A 100 -5.83 2.15 9.80
CA ASN A 100 -5.96 2.96 8.59
C ASN A 100 -5.03 4.17 8.61
N PHE A 101 -4.87 4.82 9.77
CA PHE A 101 -3.91 5.91 9.90
C PHE A 101 -2.47 5.42 9.72
N LYS A 102 -2.11 4.28 10.30
CA LYS A 102 -0.79 3.66 10.12
C LYS A 102 -0.51 3.30 8.66
N ILE A 103 -1.50 2.78 7.93
CA ILE A 103 -1.40 2.52 6.49
C ILE A 103 -1.15 3.82 5.72
N ILE A 104 -1.95 4.86 5.96
CA ILE A 104 -1.75 6.16 5.30
C ILE A 104 -0.38 6.75 5.61
N TYR A 105 0.07 6.67 6.86
CA TYR A 105 1.39 7.11 7.27
C TYR A 105 2.48 6.37 6.51
N ALA A 106 2.39 5.04 6.42
CA ALA A 106 3.34 4.23 5.65
C ALA A 106 3.35 4.62 4.17
N LEU A 107 2.17 4.74 3.56
CA LEU A 107 2.04 5.19 2.18
C LEU A 107 2.64 6.58 2.00
N TYR A 108 2.35 7.54 2.87
CA TYR A 108 2.94 8.87 2.82
C TYR A 108 4.47 8.85 2.88
N LYS A 109 5.05 8.14 3.85
CA LYS A 109 6.50 8.02 4.02
C LYS A 109 7.19 7.36 2.83
N SER A 110 6.49 6.50 2.08
CA SER A 110 7.01 5.95 0.82
C SER A 110 7.09 6.98 -0.32
N GLN A 111 6.27 8.04 -0.27
CA GLN A 111 6.13 9.01 -1.36
C GLN A 111 7.01 10.25 -1.22
N VAL A 112 7.46 10.58 -0.02
CA VAL A 112 8.27 11.77 0.26
C VAL A 112 9.71 11.39 0.61
N ASP A 113 10.63 12.33 0.47
CA ASP A 113 11.99 12.13 0.97
C ASP A 113 12.05 12.16 2.50
N GLU A 114 13.22 11.85 3.07
CA GLU A 114 13.41 11.83 4.53
C GLU A 114 13.12 13.19 5.18
N THR A 115 13.28 14.28 4.43
CA THR A 115 13.03 15.65 4.91
C THR A 115 11.58 16.09 4.77
N GLU A 116 10.75 15.30 4.07
CA GLU A 116 9.35 15.62 3.75
C GLU A 116 9.18 16.94 2.97
N THR A 117 10.16 17.31 2.14
CA THR A 117 10.14 18.59 1.39
C THR A 117 9.89 18.43 -0.12
N LYS A 118 10.00 17.21 -0.62
CA LYS A 118 9.80 16.83 -2.03
C LYS A 118 9.36 15.37 -2.16
N LEU A 119 8.89 14.99 -3.34
CA LEU A 119 8.61 13.60 -3.65
C LEU A 119 9.90 12.78 -3.74
N ASN A 120 9.80 11.53 -3.34
CA ASN A 120 10.82 10.51 -3.60
C ASN A 120 10.90 10.25 -5.12
N ILE A 121 12.09 9.89 -5.63
CA ILE A 121 12.30 9.51 -7.03
C ILE A 121 11.41 8.33 -7.44
N ASN A 122 11.07 7.46 -6.49
CA ASN A 122 10.19 6.30 -6.69
C ASN A 122 8.72 6.59 -6.34
N SER A 123 8.32 7.86 -6.19
CA SER A 123 6.92 8.20 -5.91
C SER A 123 6.00 7.71 -7.03
N SER A 124 4.93 7.03 -6.65
CA SER A 124 3.88 6.53 -7.52
C SER A 124 2.61 7.37 -7.38
N ARG A 125 2.10 7.86 -8.51
CA ARG A 125 0.79 8.54 -8.57
C ARG A 125 -0.33 7.65 -8.02
N ARG A 126 -0.24 6.32 -8.17
CA ARG A 126 -1.26 5.36 -7.71
C ARG A 126 -1.30 5.30 -6.18
N ILE A 127 -0.14 5.37 -5.53
CA ILE A 127 -0.06 5.49 -4.07
C ILE A 127 -0.62 6.83 -3.60
N ILE A 128 -0.30 7.93 -4.28
CA ILE A 128 -0.90 9.24 -3.97
C ILE A 128 -2.43 9.20 -4.10
N TYR A 129 -2.97 8.57 -5.15
CA TYR A 129 -4.41 8.36 -5.29
C TYR A 129 -4.98 7.47 -4.18
N THR A 130 -4.25 6.46 -3.75
CA THR A 130 -4.65 5.58 -2.64
C THR A 130 -4.75 6.38 -1.34
N ILE A 131 -3.74 7.19 -1.02
CA ILE A 131 -3.77 8.13 0.12
C ILE A 131 -5.00 9.04 0.02
N LYS A 132 -5.21 9.66 -1.15
CA LYS A 132 -6.37 10.52 -1.41
C LYS A 132 -7.70 9.82 -1.10
N ARG A 133 -7.87 8.57 -1.55
CA ARG A 133 -9.08 7.78 -1.30
C ARG A 133 -9.32 7.54 0.19
N TYR A 134 -8.29 7.30 0.99
CA TYR A 134 -8.46 7.15 2.44
C TYR A 134 -9.00 8.42 3.09
N PHE A 135 -8.55 9.59 2.65
CA PHE A 135 -9.08 10.87 3.13
C PHE A 135 -10.53 11.10 2.67
N GLU A 136 -10.84 10.88 1.39
CA GLU A 136 -12.14 11.24 0.81
C GLU A 136 -13.26 10.22 1.10
N GLN A 137 -12.93 8.93 1.24
CA GLN A 137 -13.92 7.85 1.38
C GLN A 137 -14.19 7.47 2.84
N GLY A 138 -13.82 8.33 3.80
CA GLY A 138 -14.05 8.10 5.22
C GLY A 138 -13.21 6.96 5.80
N GLY A 139 -12.04 6.69 5.22
CA GLY A 139 -11.11 5.66 5.72
C GLY A 139 -10.49 5.98 7.08
N LEU A 140 -10.66 7.21 7.58
CA LEU A 140 -10.12 7.65 8.86
C LEU A 140 -11.20 7.90 9.91
N LEU A 141 -10.96 7.40 11.13
CA LEU A 141 -11.73 7.79 12.31
C LEU A 141 -11.51 9.27 12.62
N ASN A 142 -12.50 9.93 13.22
CA ASN A 142 -12.42 11.38 13.49
C ASN A 142 -11.18 11.77 14.31
N GLU A 143 -10.79 10.95 15.29
CA GLU A 143 -9.57 11.16 16.09
C GLU A 143 -8.27 11.07 15.28
N ASP A 144 -8.26 10.29 14.21
CA ASP A 144 -7.10 10.18 13.32
C ASP A 144 -7.09 11.23 12.23
N LYS A 145 -8.23 11.87 11.92
CA LYS A 145 -8.28 12.95 10.92
C LYS A 145 -7.41 14.13 11.34
N GLU A 146 -7.42 14.48 12.62
CA GLU A 146 -6.57 15.53 13.18
C GLU A 146 -5.09 15.15 13.06
N LYS A 147 -4.75 13.91 13.42
CA LYS A 147 -3.38 13.39 13.27
C LYS A 147 -2.95 13.35 11.81
N ALA A 148 -3.83 12.99 10.89
CA ALA A 148 -3.54 12.89 9.46
C ALA A 148 -3.54 14.23 8.72
N TYR A 149 -3.92 15.33 9.39
CA TYR A 149 -3.96 16.64 8.77
C TYR A 149 -2.59 17.09 8.25
N HIS A 150 -1.52 16.85 9.02
CA HIS A 150 -0.16 17.19 8.58
C HIS A 150 0.26 16.44 7.31
N ILE A 151 -0.11 15.15 7.17
CA ILE A 151 0.14 14.34 5.97
C ILE A 151 -0.53 14.99 4.77
N LYS A 152 -1.82 15.32 4.89
CA LYS A 152 -2.61 15.96 3.83
C LYS A 152 -1.98 17.29 3.40
N GLU A 153 -1.71 18.17 4.37
CA GLU A 153 -1.15 19.49 4.09
C GLU A 153 0.23 19.42 3.43
N ASN A 154 1.14 18.63 4.00
CA ASN A 154 2.50 18.53 3.50
C ASN A 154 2.51 17.92 2.10
N LEU A 155 1.74 16.85 1.88
CA LEU A 155 1.66 16.23 0.56
C LEU A 155 1.06 17.18 -0.48
N ASN A 156 -0.02 17.92 -0.15
CA ASN A 156 -0.57 18.95 -1.05
C ASN A 156 0.42 20.08 -1.36
N LYS A 157 1.19 20.55 -0.36
CA LYS A 157 2.25 21.57 -0.54
C LYS A 157 3.31 21.06 -1.53
N ILE A 158 3.77 19.82 -1.37
CA ILE A 158 4.74 19.18 -2.27
C ILE A 158 4.17 19.03 -3.68
N LEU A 159 2.96 18.48 -3.82
CA LEU A 159 2.31 18.24 -5.12
C LEU A 159 2.08 19.53 -5.91
N LYS A 160 1.74 20.61 -5.21
CA LYS A 160 1.60 21.95 -5.80
C LYS A 160 2.94 22.51 -6.29
N LYS A 161 3.99 22.41 -5.47
CA LYS A 161 5.35 22.86 -5.83
C LYS A 161 5.91 22.11 -7.04
N GLU A 162 5.60 20.82 -7.15
CA GLU A 162 6.05 19.97 -8.25
C GLU A 162 5.11 19.92 -9.46
N ASN A 163 4.07 20.77 -9.50
CA ASN A 163 3.07 20.86 -10.59
C ASN A 163 2.44 19.51 -10.96
N LYS A 164 2.11 18.67 -9.98
CA LYS A 164 1.60 17.31 -10.22
C LYS A 164 0.09 17.22 -10.50
N GLY A 165 -0.65 18.33 -10.39
CA GLY A 165 -2.08 18.39 -10.76
C GLY A 165 -3.01 17.50 -9.93
N ILE A 166 -2.55 17.00 -8.78
CA ILE A 166 -3.32 16.19 -7.83
C ILE A 166 -3.51 17.02 -6.57
N GLU A 167 -4.75 17.13 -6.10
CA GLU A 167 -5.12 17.76 -4.84
C GLU A 167 -5.93 16.76 -3.99
N ILE A 168 -5.56 16.64 -2.72
CA ILE A 168 -6.30 15.88 -1.71
C ILE A 168 -7.28 16.86 -1.05
N MET A 169 -8.57 16.66 -1.28
CA MET A 169 -9.63 17.58 -0.84
C MET A 169 -9.97 17.44 0.66
N GLU A 170 -10.71 18.40 1.20
CA GLU A 170 -11.20 18.35 2.60
C GLU A 170 -12.30 17.29 2.79
N PHE A 171 -12.47 16.88 4.05
CA PHE A 171 -13.50 15.95 4.50
C PHE A 171 -14.91 16.55 4.41
#